data_AF-A8XC18-F1
#
_entry.id   AF-A8XC18-F1
#
_cell.length_a   1.000
_cell.length_b   1.000
_cell.length_c   1.000
_cell.angle_alpha   90.00
_cell.angle_beta   90.00
_cell.angle_gamma   90.00
#
_symmetry.space_group_name_H-M   'P 1'
#
loop_
_entity.id
_entity.type
_entity.pdbx_description
1 polymer ?
#
loop_
_entity_poly.entity_id
_entity_poly.type
_entity_poly.pdbx_seq_one_letter_code
_entity_poly.pdbx_strand_id
1 'polypeptide(L)'
;MRTFILLAAVTLAVLFSQTEALDLECQMCKMSVKIVDPMIGEDTESIKKAVDAECKKEFHSIPFGTQECRKFVDTKLDPIIHELENGTAPSDVCTKLHMC
;
A
#
# COMPACT_ATOMS: atom_id res chain seq x y z
N MET A 1 -27.33 24.21 -16.83
CA MET A 1 -27.65 22.77 -16.97
C MET A 1 -26.42 21.95 -17.38
N ARG A 2 -25.75 22.24 -18.51
CA ARG A 2 -24.52 21.53 -18.93
C ARG A 2 -23.37 21.57 -17.92
N THR A 3 -23.10 22.74 -17.32
CA THR A 3 -22.06 22.90 -16.28
C THR A 3 -22.35 22.12 -15.00
N PHE A 4 -23.63 22.04 -14.59
CA PHE A 4 -24.04 21.24 -13.43
C PHE A 4 -23.89 19.73 -13.68
N ILE A 5 -24.17 19.26 -14.90
CA ILE A 5 -23.98 17.85 -15.29
C ILE A 5 -22.49 17.49 -15.30
N LEU A 6 -21.63 18.38 -15.80
CA LEU A 6 -20.18 18.17 -15.79
C LEU A 6 -19.62 18.13 -14.37
N LEU A 7 -20.05 19.03 -13.48
CA LEU A 7 -19.65 19.02 -12.08
C LEU A 7 -20.07 17.72 -11.37
N ALA A 8 -21.32 17.28 -11.58
CA ALA A 8 -21.81 16.03 -11.02
C ALA A 8 -21.03 14.80 -11.54
N ALA A 9 -20.74 14.74 -12.84
CA ALA A 9 -19.97 13.65 -13.44
C ALA A 9 -18.52 13.59 -12.93
N VAL A 10 -17.86 14.74 -12.77
CA VAL A 10 -16.51 14.81 -12.20
C VAL A 10 -16.52 14.36 -10.74
N THR A 11 -17.50 14.79 -9.93
CA THR A 11 -17.58 14.34 -8.52
C THR A 11 -17.79 12.83 -8.40
N LEU A 12 -18.60 12.23 -9.27
CA LEU A 12 -18.82 10.78 -9.32
C LEU A 12 -17.54 10.02 -9.71
N ALA A 13 -16.81 10.50 -10.73
CA ALA A 13 -15.55 9.90 -11.16
C ALA A 13 -14.47 9.97 -10.06
N VAL A 14 -14.36 11.11 -9.37
CA VAL A 14 -13.38 11.30 -8.29
C VAL A 14 -13.67 10.39 -7.09
N LEU A 15 -14.95 10.27 -6.69
CA LEU A 15 -15.35 9.36 -5.60
C LEU A 15 -15.01 7.90 -5.93
N PHE A 16 -15.18 7.50 -7.19
CA PHE A 16 -14.85 6.16 -7.65
C PHE A 16 -13.34 5.89 -7.58
N SER A 17 -12.51 6.81 -8.07
CA SER A 17 -11.05 6.63 -8.09
C SER A 17 -10.40 6.56 -6.69
N GLN A 18 -10.92 7.30 -5.71
CA GLN A 18 -10.35 7.30 -4.36
C GLN A 18 -10.52 5.96 -3.64
N THR A 19 -11.61 5.24 -3.95
CA THR A 19 -11.91 3.94 -3.32
C THR A 19 -10.94 2.86 -3.80
N GLU A 20 -10.60 2.86 -5.10
CA GLU A 20 -9.66 1.88 -5.68
C GLU A 20 -8.22 2.11 -5.21
N ALA A 21 -7.79 3.37 -5.08
CA ALA A 21 -6.45 3.71 -4.59
C ALA A 21 -6.24 3.29 -3.13
N LEU A 22 -7.25 3.52 -2.28
CA LEU A 22 -7.22 3.08 -0.87
C LEU A 22 -7.20 1.55 -0.76
N ASP A 23 -7.96 0.85 -1.59
CA ASP A 23 -7.99 -0.61 -1.59
C ASP A 23 -6.62 -1.21 -1.99
N LEU A 24 -5.98 -0.65 -3.03
CA LEU A 24 -4.64 -1.07 -3.45
C LEU A 24 -3.60 -0.81 -2.36
N GLU A 25 -3.62 0.37 -1.72
CA GLU A 25 -2.71 0.70 -0.62
C GLU A 25 -2.90 -0.25 0.58
N CYS A 26 -4.15 -0.58 0.93
CA CYS A 26 -4.47 -1.55 1.97
C CYS A 26 -3.92 -2.95 1.64
N GLN A 27 -4.07 -3.41 0.39
CA GLN A 27 -3.56 -4.69 -0.07
C GLN A 27 -2.03 -4.75 -0.02
N MET A 28 -1.35 -3.69 -0.49
CA MET A 28 0.11 -3.59 -0.45
C MET A 28 0.65 -3.54 0.97
N CYS A 29 -0.03 -2.85 1.89
CA CYS A 29 0.31 -2.85 3.30
C CYS A 29 0.19 -4.26 3.91
N LYS A 30 -0.95 -4.94 3.72
CA LYS A 30 -1.18 -6.28 4.27
C LYS A 30 -0.18 -7.30 3.72
N MET A 31 0.19 -7.20 2.44
CA MET A 31 1.25 -8.00 1.84
C MET A 31 2.58 -7.69 2.52
N SER A 32 2.94 -6.41 2.64
CA SER A 32 4.21 -5.99 3.25
C SER A 32 4.33 -6.48 4.69
N VAL A 33 3.28 -6.33 5.51
CA VAL A 33 3.27 -6.82 6.90
C VAL A 33 3.57 -8.32 6.96
N LYS A 34 2.97 -9.14 6.08
CA LYS A 34 3.21 -10.59 6.05
C LYS A 34 4.66 -10.94 5.71
N ILE A 35 5.33 -10.11 4.92
CA ILE A 35 6.73 -10.31 4.53
C ILE A 35 7.67 -9.78 5.62
N VAL A 36 7.36 -8.63 6.21
CA VAL A 36 8.21 -7.96 7.20
C VAL A 36 8.19 -8.67 8.55
N ASP A 37 7.01 -9.11 9.04
CA ASP A 37 6.83 -9.74 10.35
C ASP A 37 7.83 -10.88 10.64
N PRO A 38 8.05 -11.86 9.74
CA PRO A 38 9.07 -12.90 9.97
C PRO A 38 10.52 -12.43 9.78
N MET A 39 10.76 -11.25 9.21
CA MET A 39 12.08 -10.69 8.92
C MET A 39 12.52 -9.62 9.93
N ILE A 40 11.76 -9.41 11.02
CA ILE A 40 12.11 -8.44 12.05
C ILE A 40 13.50 -8.75 12.64
N GLY A 41 14.37 -7.74 12.64
CA GLY A 41 15.77 -7.84 13.04
C GLY A 41 16.76 -8.10 11.90
N GLU A 42 16.29 -8.35 10.68
CA GLU A 42 17.12 -8.34 9.48
C GLU A 42 17.45 -6.90 9.03
N ASP A 43 18.38 -6.76 8.09
CA ASP A 43 18.73 -5.45 7.55
C ASP A 43 17.58 -4.87 6.71
N THR A 44 17.33 -3.57 6.86
CA THR A 44 16.22 -2.86 6.19
C THR A 44 16.27 -2.99 4.68
N GLU A 45 17.45 -3.08 4.07
CA GLU A 45 17.60 -3.22 2.62
C GLU A 45 17.17 -4.60 2.11
N SER A 46 17.45 -5.66 2.86
CA SER A 46 16.94 -7.02 2.59
C SER A 46 15.42 -7.07 2.71
N ILE A 47 14.85 -6.44 3.75
CA ILE A 47 13.40 -6.31 3.90
C ILE A 47 12.78 -5.56 2.72
N LYS A 48 13.35 -4.41 2.33
CA LYS A 48 12.90 -3.62 1.18
C LYS A 48 12.92 -4.43 -0.11
N LYS A 49 13.98 -5.19 -0.36
CA LYS A 49 14.09 -6.07 -1.54
C LYS A 49 13.06 -7.20 -1.53
N ALA A 50 12.83 -7.84 -0.38
CA ALA A 50 11.86 -8.92 -0.25
C ALA A 50 10.44 -8.40 -0.54
N VAL A 51 10.08 -7.25 0.04
CA VAL A 51 8.78 -6.62 -0.19
C VAL A 51 8.62 -6.14 -1.63
N ASP A 52 9.63 -5.50 -2.22
CA ASP A 52 9.57 -5.04 -3.62
C ASP A 52 9.43 -6.23 -4.60
N ALA A 53 10.15 -7.32 -4.36
CA ALA A 53 10.08 -8.52 -5.17
C ALA A 53 8.68 -9.17 -5.11
N GLU A 54 8.16 -9.38 -3.90
CA GLU A 54 6.83 -9.97 -3.74
C GLU A 54 5.73 -9.03 -4.26
N CYS A 55 5.84 -7.73 -4.00
CA CYS A 55 4.92 -6.74 -4.53
C CYS A 55 4.86 -6.79 -6.06
N LYS A 56 6.01 -6.76 -6.73
CA LYS A 56 6.05 -6.85 -8.19
C LYS A 56 5.47 -8.16 -8.70
N LYS A 57 5.68 -9.27 -7.99
CA LYS A 57 5.10 -10.57 -8.34
C LYS A 57 3.58 -10.57 -8.20
N GLU A 58 3.03 -10.04 -7.11
CA GLU A 58 1.58 -10.03 -6.88
C GLU A 58 0.85 -9.03 -7.78
N PHE A 59 1.43 -7.85 -8.02
CA PHE A 59 0.78 -6.73 -8.71
C PHE A 59 1.25 -6.52 -10.15
N HIS A 60 2.00 -7.45 -10.77
CA HIS A 60 2.48 -7.30 -12.16
C HIS A 60 1.34 -7.15 -13.19
N SER A 61 0.17 -7.72 -12.91
CA SER A 61 -0.98 -7.70 -13.80
C SER A 61 -1.76 -6.39 -13.74
N ILE A 62 -1.49 -5.54 -12.75
CA ILE A 62 -2.14 -4.24 -12.60
C ILE A 62 -1.36 -3.20 -13.43
N PRO A 63 -2.04 -2.38 -14.26
CA PRO A 63 -1.40 -1.25 -14.93
C PRO A 63 -0.64 -0.38 -13.93
N PHE A 64 0.65 -0.14 -14.19
CA PHE A 64 1.56 0.60 -13.29
C PHE A 64 1.81 -0.04 -11.92
N GLY A 65 1.31 -1.25 -11.63
CA GLY A 65 1.45 -1.91 -10.33
C GLY A 65 2.91 -2.07 -9.89
N THR A 66 3.81 -2.47 -10.79
CA THR A 66 5.24 -2.59 -10.47
C THR A 66 5.93 -1.26 -10.16
N GLN A 67 5.42 -0.14 -10.68
CA GLN A 67 5.92 1.20 -10.37
C GLN A 67 5.38 1.67 -9.02
N GLU A 68 4.10 1.45 -8.75
CA GLU A 68 3.51 1.73 -7.44
C GLU A 68 4.16 0.88 -6.35
N CYS A 69 4.56 -0.37 -6.62
CA CYS A 69 5.36 -1.18 -5.70
C CYS A 69 6.64 -0.49 -5.24
N ARG A 70 7.45 0.01 -6.19
CA ARG A 70 8.69 0.72 -5.83
C ARG A 70 8.40 1.93 -4.97
N LYS A 71 7.42 2.75 -5.39
CA LYS A 71 7.00 3.94 -4.66
C LYS A 71 6.47 3.59 -3.26
N PHE A 72 5.73 2.50 -3.12
CA PHE A 72 5.24 2.03 -1.83
C PHE A 72 6.40 1.60 -0.92
N VAL A 73 7.35 0.81 -1.43
CA VAL A 73 8.55 0.43 -0.67
C VAL A 73 9.34 1.65 -0.22
N ASP A 74 9.53 2.63 -1.11
CA ASP A 74 10.31 3.83 -0.82
C ASP A 74 9.63 4.79 0.16
N THR A 75 8.30 4.80 0.22
CA THR A 75 7.55 5.85 0.96
C THR A 75 6.71 5.35 2.13
N LYS A 76 6.34 4.06 2.14
CA LYS A 76 5.36 3.50 3.08
C LYS A 76 5.87 2.30 3.87
N LEU A 77 6.96 1.67 3.45
CA LEU A 77 7.45 0.46 4.13
C LEU A 77 8.13 0.74 5.47
N ASP A 78 8.90 1.82 5.59
CA ASP A 78 9.62 2.13 6.83
C ASP A 78 8.67 2.28 8.06
N PRO A 79 7.51 2.97 7.96
CA PRO A 79 6.50 2.97 9.02
C PRO A 79 5.94 1.59 9.39
N ILE A 80 5.79 0.68 8.41
CA ILE A 80 5.30 -0.69 8.65
C ILE A 80 6.33 -1.47 9.48
N ILE A 81 7.61 -1.37 9.11
CA ILE A 81 8.71 -1.98 9.85
C ILE A 81 8.72 -1.46 11.29
N HIS A 82 8.66 -0.14 11.47
CA HIS A 82 8.69 0.48 12.79
C HIS A 82 7.50 0.06 13.68
N GLU A 83 6.29 -0.08 13.13
CA GLU A 83 5.14 -0.55 13.90
C GLU A 83 5.32 -1.99 14.40
N LEU A 84 5.83 -2.88 13.54
CA LEU A 84 6.11 -4.27 13.90
C LEU A 84 7.25 -4.38 14.91
N GLU A 85 8.33 -3.60 14.76
CA GLU A 85 9.44 -3.54 15.73
C GLU A 85 8.99 -3.06 17.12
N ASN A 86 7.99 -2.16 17.16
CA ASN A 86 7.41 -1.69 18.42
C ASN A 86 6.32 -2.63 19.00
N GLY A 87 6.12 -3.79 18.38
CA GLY A 87 5.21 -4.82 18.87
C GLY A 87 3.74 -4.58 18.55
N THR A 88 3.42 -3.70 17.59
CA THR A 88 2.05 -3.64 17.05
C THR A 88 1.72 -4.98 16.40
N ALA A 89 0.54 -5.53 16.72
CA ALA A 89 0.10 -6.80 16.15
C ALA A 89 0.02 -6.70 14.61
N PRO A 90 0.51 -7.69 13.85
CA PRO A 90 0.49 -7.65 12.38
C PRO A 90 -0.89 -7.36 11.78
N SER A 91 -1.97 -7.84 12.42
CA SER A 91 -3.35 -7.57 11.98
C SER A 91 -3.75 -6.09 12.05
N ASP A 92 -3.09 -5.31 12.90
CA ASP A 92 -3.52 -3.96 13.28
C ASP A 92 -2.67 -2.87 12.62
N VAL A 93 -1.48 -3.23 12.10
CA VAL A 93 -0.52 -2.28 11.51
C VAL A 93 -1.15 -1.42 10.42
N CYS A 94 -1.81 -2.04 9.44
CA CYS A 94 -2.35 -1.30 8.30
C CYS A 94 -3.50 -0.35 8.68
N THR A 95 -4.32 -0.73 9.65
CA THR A 95 -5.39 0.12 10.20
C THR A 95 -4.79 1.27 11.02
N LYS A 96 -3.76 0.98 11.82
CA LYS A 96 -3.07 1.98 12.63
C LYS A 96 -2.34 3.02 11.78
N LEU A 97 -1.82 2.61 10.62
CA LEU A 97 -1.19 3.49 9.65
C LEU A 97 -2.18 4.14 8.67
N HIS A 98 -3.49 3.92 8.83
CA HIS A 98 -4.56 4.45 7.98
C HIS A 98 -4.41 4.08 6.49
N MET A 99 -3.77 2.95 6.21
CA MET A 99 -3.72 2.34 4.88
C MET A 99 -4.91 1.41 4.66
N CYS A 100 -5.53 0.98 5.76
CA CYS A 100 -6.87 0.43 5.89
C CYS A 100 -7.54 1.17 7.08
#